data_AF-A0A920FJ03-F1
#
_entry.id   AF-A0A920FJ03-F1
#
_cell.length_a   1.000
_cell.length_b   1.000
_cell.length_c   1.000
_cell.angle_alpha   90.00
_cell.angle_beta   90.00
_cell.angle_gamma   90.00
#
_symmetry.space_group_name_H-M   'P 1'
#
loop_
_entity.id
_entity.type
_entity.pdbx_description
1 polymer ?
#
loop_
_entity_poly.entity_id
_entity_poly.type
_entity_poly.pdbx_seq_one_letter_code
_entity_poly.pdbx_strand_id
1 'polypeptide(L)'
;MDTLQTIEGCDSIVYTYLQVDSTLYSSDSVSICYGDSILLGGGYQTTSGMYLDTLISSAGCDSVVDTWLNVYPLNYVYDTSFICVFDSIYLQGDFQNSSGSYVDTLSGYNGCDSIVETYLFVDSILTSNDTLPLCAGDSILLGNQYITSAGQYEDTLTSLAGCDSVVTYDIQLIPSIYTFDTIALCLNDSVFLQGAYRNTSGDYVTH
;
A
#
# COMPACT_ATOMS: atom_id res chain seq x y z
N MET A 1 36.03 66.02 30.44
CA MET A 1 35.98 66.89 31.63
C MET A 1 35.49 68.22 31.11
N ASP A 2 34.23 68.56 31.40
CA ASP A 2 33.61 69.78 30.92
C ASP A 2 33.29 70.66 32.12
N THR A 3 33.72 71.92 32.08
CA THR A 3 33.61 72.87 33.19
C THR A 3 32.67 73.99 32.78
N LEU A 4 31.45 73.96 33.30
CA LEU A 4 30.52 75.08 33.17
C LEU A 4 30.80 76.07 34.29
N GLN A 5 31.15 77.31 33.93
CA GLN A 5 31.41 78.39 34.87
C GLN A 5 30.10 79.04 35.34
N THR A 6 29.97 79.23 36.64
CA THR A 6 28.94 80.11 37.22
C THR A 6 29.47 81.54 37.27
N ILE A 7 28.56 82.53 37.34
CA ILE A 7 28.86 83.96 37.19
C ILE A 7 29.77 84.57 38.29
N GLU A 8 30.12 83.78 39.32
CA GLU A 8 30.96 84.17 40.48
C GLU A 8 32.35 83.50 40.48
N GLY A 9 32.78 82.83 39.41
CA GLY A 9 34.18 82.45 39.21
C GLY A 9 34.70 81.25 40.03
N CYS A 10 33.84 80.51 40.75
CA CYS A 10 34.19 79.19 41.28
C CYS A 10 34.00 78.10 40.21
N ASP A 11 35.02 77.29 39.98
CA ASP A 11 34.98 76.16 39.05
C ASP A 11 34.12 75.02 39.64
N SER A 12 33.17 74.53 38.84
CA SER A 12 32.37 73.36 39.20
C SER A 12 32.90 72.15 38.45
N ILE A 13 33.42 71.17 39.19
CA ILE A 13 33.83 69.89 38.62
C ILE A 13 32.56 69.02 38.46
N VAL A 14 32.15 68.78 37.22
CA VAL A 14 31.09 67.82 36.90
C VAL A 14 31.70 66.42 36.81
N TYR A 15 31.31 65.53 37.72
CA TYR A 15 31.60 64.11 37.63
C TYR A 15 30.49 63.42 36.82
N THR A 16 30.82 62.99 35.60
CA THR A 16 29.93 62.15 34.79
C THR A 16 30.33 60.70 34.98
N TYR A 17 29.44 59.90 35.56
CA TYR A 17 29.57 58.44 35.58
C TYR A 17 28.89 57.88 34.34
N LEU A 18 29.68 57.38 33.39
CA LEU A 18 29.18 56.68 32.22
C LEU A 18 29.11 55.19 32.55
N GLN A 19 27.89 54.68 32.72
CA GLN A 19 27.64 53.25 32.79
C GLN A 19 27.32 52.74 31.39
N VAL A 20 28.11 51.77 30.91
CA VAL A 20 27.82 51.03 29.67
C VAL A 20 27.21 49.70 30.10
N ASP A 21 25.91 49.53 29.88
CA ASP A 21 25.24 48.26 30.10
C ASP A 21 25.61 47.28 28.97
N SER A 22 25.69 45.99 29.31
CA SER A 22 26.11 44.95 28.37
C SER A 22 24.97 44.54 27.43
N THR A 23 25.29 44.30 26.17
CA THR A 23 24.39 43.63 25.22
C THR A 23 24.00 42.25 25.75
N LEU A 24 22.69 41.98 25.82
CA LEU A 24 22.18 40.67 26.23
C LEU A 24 22.12 39.75 25.00
N TYR A 25 22.67 38.54 25.15
CA TYR A 25 22.61 37.48 24.14
C TYR A 25 21.71 36.36 24.63
N SER A 26 20.77 35.92 23.79
CA SER A 26 19.97 34.73 24.04
C SER A 26 19.84 33.89 22.78
N SER A 27 19.89 32.57 22.94
CA SER A 27 19.62 31.63 21.86
C SER A 27 18.27 30.95 22.05
N ASP A 28 17.50 30.80 20.99
CA ASP A 28 16.24 30.06 20.98
C ASP A 28 16.19 29.04 19.83
N SER A 29 15.29 28.07 19.93
CA SER A 29 15.03 27.11 18.87
C SER A 29 13.53 26.97 18.65
N VAL A 30 13.09 27.15 17.41
CA VAL A 30 11.68 27.03 17.02
C VAL A 30 11.54 26.09 15.83
N SER A 31 10.42 25.40 15.75
CA SER A 31 10.10 24.53 14.62
C SER A 31 8.81 24.93 13.94
N ILE A 32 8.78 24.82 12.61
CA ILE A 32 7.58 24.99 11.77
C ILE A 32 7.46 23.83 10.78
N CYS A 33 6.28 23.67 10.18
CA CYS A 33 6.05 22.65 9.17
C CYS A 33 6.38 23.15 7.76
N TYR A 34 6.57 22.22 6.82
CA TYR A 34 6.74 22.57 5.42
C TYR A 34 5.55 23.39 4.93
N GLY A 35 5.83 24.56 4.33
CA GLY A 35 4.82 25.50 3.84
C GLY A 35 4.41 26.58 4.84
N ASP A 36 4.74 26.42 6.13
CA ASP A 36 4.51 27.46 7.14
C ASP A 36 5.59 28.54 7.09
N SER A 37 5.35 29.63 7.83
CA SER A 37 6.34 30.68 8.03
C SER A 37 6.30 31.26 9.45
N ILE A 38 7.43 31.81 9.88
CA ILE A 38 7.55 32.53 11.15
C ILE A 38 8.36 33.82 10.95
N LEU A 39 7.98 34.89 11.66
CA LEU A 39 8.68 36.17 11.60
C LEU A 39 9.99 36.10 12.41
N LEU A 40 11.14 36.13 11.74
CA LEU A 40 12.47 36.15 12.34
C LEU A 40 13.40 37.07 11.54
N GLY A 41 14.21 37.87 12.24
CA GLY A 41 15.18 38.77 11.61
C GLY A 41 14.54 39.78 10.66
N GLY A 42 13.33 40.25 11.00
CA GLY A 42 12.57 41.22 10.20
C GLY A 42 11.85 40.67 8.97
N GLY A 43 11.80 39.35 8.76
CA GLY A 43 11.10 38.72 7.63
C GLY A 43 10.44 37.40 7.96
N TYR A 44 9.44 37.00 7.17
CA TYR A 44 8.82 35.68 7.28
C TYR A 44 9.73 34.63 6.66
N GLN A 45 10.21 33.71 7.49
CA GLN A 45 11.17 32.67 7.13
C GLN A 45 10.47 31.33 6.94
N THR A 46 10.92 30.59 5.93
CA THR A 46 10.36 29.28 5.52
C THR A 46 11.43 28.20 5.37
N THR A 47 12.69 28.51 5.68
CA THR A 47 13.85 27.62 5.49
C THR A 47 14.61 27.45 6.80
N SER A 48 15.10 26.25 7.08
CA SER A 48 15.88 26.00 8.30
C SER A 48 17.17 26.81 8.29
N GLY A 49 17.53 27.38 9.44
CA GLY A 49 18.75 28.17 9.57
C GLY A 49 18.79 29.05 10.82
N MET A 50 19.88 29.79 10.95
CA MET A 50 20.04 30.80 12.00
C MET A 50 19.50 32.14 11.53
N TYR A 51 18.67 32.75 12.38
CA TYR A 51 18.12 34.09 12.17
C TYR A 51 18.41 34.95 13.40
N LEU A 52 18.88 36.17 13.16
CA LEU A 52 19.30 37.09 14.20
C LEU A 52 18.31 38.25 14.28
N ASP A 53 17.79 38.51 15.48
CA ASP A 53 16.93 39.64 15.78
C ASP A 53 17.62 40.57 16.79
N THR A 54 17.66 41.87 16.47
CA THR A 54 18.18 42.90 17.38
C THR A 54 17.01 43.68 17.95
N LEU A 55 16.65 43.38 19.20
CA LEU A 55 15.65 44.15 19.93
C LEU A 55 16.35 45.36 20.56
N ILE A 56 16.03 46.55 20.08
CA ILE A 56 16.57 47.81 20.59
C ILE A 56 15.73 48.21 21.81
N SER A 57 16.35 48.25 23.00
CA SER A 57 15.69 48.83 24.16
C SER A 57 15.62 50.35 24.06
N SER A 58 14.62 50.98 24.69
CA SER A 58 14.51 52.45 24.75
C SER A 58 15.70 53.14 25.47
N ALA A 59 16.59 52.38 26.11
CA ALA A 59 17.81 52.85 26.76
C ALA A 59 19.07 52.72 25.88
N GLY A 60 18.96 52.24 24.63
CA GLY A 60 20.08 52.12 23.69
C GLY A 60 21.02 50.94 23.96
N CYS A 61 20.62 50.03 24.84
CA CYS A 61 21.29 48.74 25.01
C CYS A 61 20.58 47.71 24.14
N ASP A 62 21.30 47.19 23.14
CA ASP A 62 20.74 46.24 22.19
C ASP A 62 20.76 44.83 22.80
N SER A 63 19.67 44.08 22.64
CA SER A 63 19.66 42.64 22.89
C SER A 63 19.63 41.90 21.56
N VAL A 64 20.50 40.89 21.43
CA VAL A 64 20.61 40.04 20.25
C VAL A 64 19.99 38.68 20.57
N VAL A 65 18.98 38.30 19.79
CA VAL A 65 18.35 36.99 19.87
C VAL A 65 18.75 36.19 18.64
N ASP A 66 19.43 35.08 18.87
CA ASP A 66 19.83 34.11 17.86
C ASP A 66 18.81 32.96 17.86
N THR A 67 17.99 32.85 16.82
CA THR A 67 16.99 31.79 16.71
C THR A 67 17.40 30.77 15.65
N TRP A 68 17.54 29.50 16.05
CA TRP A 68 17.62 28.38 15.11
C TRP A 68 16.20 27.96 14.69
N LEU A 69 15.86 28.16 13.43
CA LEU A 69 14.63 27.66 12.82
C LEU A 69 14.85 26.25 12.26
N ASN A 70 14.00 25.31 12.66
CA ASN A 70 13.92 23.98 12.09
C ASN A 70 12.60 23.80 11.31
N VAL A 71 12.69 23.58 10.00
CA VAL A 71 11.54 23.32 9.13
C VAL A 71 11.42 21.82 8.92
N TYR A 72 10.35 21.22 9.44
CA TYR A 72 10.08 19.80 9.21
C TYR A 72 9.63 19.56 7.76
N PRO A 73 10.20 18.56 7.06
CA PRO A 73 9.82 18.28 5.68
C PRO A 73 8.39 17.74 5.62
N LEU A 74 7.74 17.93 4.46
CA LEU A 74 6.49 17.24 4.16
C LEU A 74 6.76 15.74 4.05
N ASN A 75 6.08 14.94 4.88
CA ASN A 75 6.19 13.50 4.84
C ASN A 75 5.13 12.92 3.90
N TYR A 76 5.57 12.18 2.87
CA TYR A 76 4.69 11.52 1.91
C TYR A 76 4.88 10.01 2.00
N VAL A 77 3.81 9.28 2.28
CA VAL A 77 3.81 7.81 2.41
C VAL A 77 2.91 7.23 1.33
N TYR A 78 3.40 6.19 0.66
CA TYR A 78 2.61 5.43 -0.30
C TYR A 78 2.20 4.10 0.33
N ASP A 79 0.92 3.77 0.22
CA ASP A 79 0.36 2.51 0.70
C ASP A 79 -0.46 1.81 -0.39
N THR A 80 -0.67 0.52 -0.22
CA THR A 80 -1.45 -0.30 -1.16
C THR A 80 -2.46 -1.15 -0.39
N SER A 81 -3.72 -1.07 -0.78
CA SER A 81 -4.81 -1.83 -0.15
C SER A 81 -5.59 -2.64 -1.17
N PHE A 82 -6.13 -3.78 -0.73
CA PHE A 82 -6.89 -4.72 -1.55
C PHE A 82 -8.23 -5.02 -0.89
N ILE A 83 -9.31 -4.98 -1.65
CA ILE A 83 -10.66 -5.36 -1.20
C ILE A 83 -11.37 -6.19 -2.27
N CYS A 84 -12.43 -6.91 -1.89
CA CYS A 84 -13.30 -7.59 -2.84
C CYS A 84 -14.37 -6.68 -3.42
N VAL A 85 -14.89 -7.06 -4.58
CA VAL A 85 -16.15 -6.51 -5.08
C VAL A 85 -17.23 -6.65 -4.00
N PHE A 86 -17.99 -5.58 -3.80
CA PHE A 86 -18.99 -5.39 -2.74
C PHE A 86 -18.46 -5.09 -1.34
N ASP A 87 -17.14 -5.15 -1.12
CA ASP A 87 -16.53 -4.61 0.10
C ASP A 87 -16.24 -3.11 -0.03
N SER A 88 -15.82 -2.51 1.08
CA SER A 88 -15.36 -1.12 1.11
C SER A 88 -14.29 -0.90 2.17
N ILE A 89 -13.47 0.12 1.98
CA ILE A 89 -12.47 0.59 2.94
C ILE A 89 -12.64 2.10 3.16
N TYR A 90 -12.39 2.58 4.38
CA TYR A 90 -12.50 4.00 4.69
C TYR A 90 -11.22 4.74 4.28
N LEU A 91 -11.31 5.59 3.27
CA LEU A 91 -10.20 6.40 2.71
C LEU A 91 -10.74 7.76 2.26
N GLN A 92 -9.96 8.82 2.42
CA GLN A 92 -10.34 10.19 2.05
C GLN A 92 -11.63 10.68 2.74
N GLY A 93 -11.92 10.18 3.95
CA GLY A 93 -13.11 10.58 4.71
C GLY A 93 -14.44 9.93 4.27
N ASP A 94 -14.41 8.92 3.38
CA ASP A 94 -15.60 8.16 2.99
C ASP A 94 -15.27 6.67 2.75
N PHE A 95 -16.29 5.82 2.64
CA PHE A 95 -16.12 4.43 2.26
C PHE A 95 -15.98 4.27 0.75
N GLN A 96 -14.82 3.76 0.34
CA GLN A 96 -14.44 3.57 -1.06
C GLN A 96 -14.61 2.12 -1.48
N ASN A 97 -15.16 1.90 -2.67
CA ASN A 97 -15.42 0.59 -3.26
C ASN A 97 -14.96 0.50 -4.73
N SER A 98 -14.14 1.45 -5.18
CA SER A 98 -13.61 1.53 -6.54
C SER A 98 -12.09 1.60 -6.52
N SER A 99 -11.42 0.94 -7.47
CA SER A 99 -9.97 1.04 -7.60
C SER A 99 -9.54 2.47 -7.92
N GLY A 100 -8.48 2.95 -7.28
CA GLY A 100 -8.02 4.32 -7.47
C GLY A 100 -7.01 4.75 -6.42
N SER A 101 -6.51 5.97 -6.58
CA SER A 101 -5.65 6.60 -5.58
C SER A 101 -6.46 7.49 -4.65
N TYR A 102 -6.25 7.31 -3.35
CA TYR A 102 -6.92 8.05 -2.29
C TYR A 102 -5.88 8.73 -1.41
N VAL A 103 -6.03 10.04 -1.19
CA VAL A 103 -5.07 10.85 -0.46
C VAL A 103 -5.67 11.32 0.86
N ASP A 104 -5.04 10.95 1.96
CA ASP A 104 -5.39 11.34 3.32
C ASP A 104 -4.29 12.20 3.94
N THR A 105 -4.70 13.21 4.71
CA THR A 105 -3.81 14.00 5.57
C THR A 105 -3.94 13.52 7.00
N LEU A 106 -2.85 13.00 7.56
CA LEU A 106 -2.78 12.56 8.95
C LEU A 106 -1.89 13.51 9.75
N SER A 107 -2.42 14.09 10.83
CA SER A 107 -1.63 14.94 11.71
C SER A 107 -0.51 14.16 12.38
N GLY A 108 0.73 14.53 12.06
CA GLY A 108 1.92 13.90 12.61
C GLY A 108 2.15 14.30 14.07
N TYR A 109 2.94 13.49 14.78
CA TYR A 109 3.21 13.66 16.21
C TYR A 109 3.83 15.03 16.57
N ASN A 110 4.58 15.64 15.65
CA ASN A 110 5.21 16.95 15.85
C ASN A 110 4.30 18.13 15.49
N GLY A 111 3.01 17.89 15.24
CA GLY A 111 2.06 18.91 14.76
C GLY A 111 2.15 19.21 13.26
N CYS A 112 3.06 18.57 12.54
CA CYS A 112 3.13 18.64 11.08
C CYS A 112 2.37 17.49 10.46
N ASP A 113 1.49 17.81 9.52
CA ASP A 113 0.72 16.82 8.80
C ASP A 113 1.61 15.97 7.88
N SER A 114 1.25 14.71 7.77
CA SER A 114 1.77 13.76 6.79
C SER A 114 0.70 13.52 5.73
N ILE A 115 1.13 13.24 4.52
CA ILE A 115 0.25 12.86 3.41
C ILE A 115 0.43 11.36 3.19
N VAL A 116 -0.67 10.62 3.22
CA VAL A 116 -0.71 9.20 2.86
C VAL A 116 -1.49 9.08 1.55
N GLU A 117 -0.86 8.52 0.53
CA GLU A 117 -1.53 8.14 -0.71
C GLU A 117 -1.68 6.63 -0.75
N THR A 118 -2.93 6.16 -0.66
CA THR A 118 -3.29 4.75 -0.73
C THR A 118 -3.83 4.43 -2.11
N TYR A 119 -3.17 3.52 -2.82
CA TYR A 119 -3.74 2.94 -4.03
C TYR A 119 -4.60 1.72 -3.66
N LEU A 120 -5.91 1.82 -3.91
CA LEU A 120 -6.88 0.75 -3.70
C LEU A 120 -7.03 -0.10 -4.96
N PHE A 121 -6.89 -1.41 -4.80
CA PHE A 121 -7.27 -2.41 -5.80
C PHE A 121 -8.56 -3.12 -5.35
N VAL A 122 -9.58 -3.07 -6.20
CA VAL A 122 -10.83 -3.83 -6.03
C VAL A 122 -10.77 -5.05 -6.94
N ASP A 123 -10.68 -6.22 -6.32
CA ASP A 123 -10.61 -7.49 -7.04
C ASP A 123 -12.01 -8.06 -7.29
N SER A 124 -12.19 -8.69 -8.44
CA SER A 124 -13.46 -9.29 -8.84
C SER A 124 -13.59 -10.72 -8.33
N ILE A 125 -14.80 -11.11 -7.90
CA ILE A 125 -15.15 -12.52 -7.74
C ILE A 125 -15.42 -13.08 -9.13
N LEU A 126 -14.59 -14.00 -9.61
CA LEU A 126 -14.81 -14.70 -10.87
C LEU A 126 -15.54 -16.02 -10.60
N THR A 127 -16.67 -16.22 -11.25
CA THR A 127 -17.35 -17.52 -11.32
C THR A 127 -17.39 -17.99 -12.76
N SER A 128 -16.98 -19.23 -13.00
CA SER A 128 -17.03 -19.83 -14.33
C SER A 128 -17.50 -21.28 -14.26
N ASN A 129 -18.25 -21.69 -15.27
CA ASN A 129 -18.67 -23.07 -15.45
C ASN A 129 -17.92 -23.67 -16.63
N ASP A 130 -17.36 -24.86 -16.47
CA ASP A 130 -16.74 -25.63 -17.53
C ASP A 130 -17.29 -27.06 -17.56
N THR A 131 -17.31 -27.68 -18.73
CA THR A 131 -17.81 -29.05 -18.92
C THR A 131 -16.69 -29.93 -19.43
N LEU A 132 -16.31 -30.94 -18.64
CA LEU A 132 -15.20 -31.82 -18.97
C LEU A 132 -15.69 -33.25 -19.22
N PRO A 133 -15.42 -33.83 -20.40
CA PRO A 133 -15.70 -35.23 -20.65
C PRO A 133 -14.70 -36.13 -19.92
N LEU A 134 -15.19 -37.19 -19.29
CA LEU A 134 -14.38 -38.23 -18.65
C LEU A 134 -14.74 -39.60 -19.22
N CYS A 135 -13.78 -40.32 -19.80
CA CYS A 135 -14.02 -41.67 -20.29
C CYS A 135 -14.21 -42.66 -19.12
N ALA A 136 -15.08 -43.66 -19.32
CA ALA A 136 -15.28 -44.71 -18.33
C ALA A 136 -13.97 -45.45 -18.00
N GLY A 137 -13.57 -45.43 -16.72
CA GLY A 137 -12.34 -46.04 -16.23
C GLY A 137 -11.16 -45.08 -16.08
N ASP A 138 -11.25 -43.85 -16.60
CA ASP A 138 -10.23 -42.82 -16.45
C ASP A 138 -10.46 -41.97 -15.18
N SER A 139 -9.50 -41.09 -14.90
CA SER A 139 -9.62 -40.09 -13.84
C SER A 139 -9.08 -38.73 -14.29
N ILE A 140 -9.63 -37.65 -13.75
CA ILE A 140 -9.14 -36.29 -13.92
C ILE A 140 -8.72 -35.70 -12.57
N LEU A 141 -7.61 -34.97 -12.53
CA LEU A 141 -7.17 -34.24 -11.33
C LEU A 141 -7.82 -32.85 -11.33
N LEU A 142 -8.68 -32.58 -10.34
CA LEU A 142 -9.24 -31.25 -10.06
C LEU A 142 -8.78 -30.80 -8.67
N GLY A 143 -8.15 -29.64 -8.57
CA GLY A 143 -7.41 -29.22 -7.37
C GLY A 143 -6.43 -30.32 -6.92
N ASN A 144 -6.69 -30.89 -5.73
CA ASN A 144 -5.87 -31.96 -5.13
C ASN A 144 -6.59 -33.34 -5.11
N GLN A 145 -7.66 -33.52 -5.88
CA GLN A 145 -8.46 -34.76 -5.89
C GLN A 145 -8.60 -35.37 -7.29
N TYR A 146 -8.46 -36.69 -7.36
CA TYR A 146 -8.76 -37.46 -8.58
C TYR A 146 -10.24 -37.80 -8.64
N ILE A 147 -10.91 -37.33 -9.69
CA ILE A 147 -12.33 -37.54 -9.93
C ILE A 147 -12.52 -38.66 -10.96
N THR A 148 -13.42 -39.59 -10.65
CA THR A 148 -13.72 -40.79 -11.48
C THR A 148 -15.22 -40.92 -11.81
N SER A 149 -16.05 -40.01 -11.31
CA SER A 149 -17.51 -40.06 -11.45
C SER A 149 -18.04 -38.76 -12.05
N ALA A 150 -19.17 -38.86 -12.76
CA ALA A 150 -19.91 -37.70 -13.21
C ALA A 150 -20.47 -36.90 -12.02
N GLY A 151 -20.57 -35.58 -12.18
CA GLY A 151 -21.06 -34.68 -11.14
C GLY A 151 -20.49 -33.27 -11.27
N GLN A 152 -20.93 -32.39 -10.38
CA GLN A 152 -20.39 -31.04 -10.26
C GLN A 152 -19.31 -30.99 -9.18
N TYR A 153 -18.18 -30.36 -9.52
CA TYR A 153 -17.04 -30.18 -8.64
C TYR A 153 -16.62 -28.72 -8.64
N GLU A 154 -16.29 -28.18 -7.47
CA GLU A 154 -15.83 -26.80 -7.33
C GLU A 154 -14.32 -26.79 -7.07
N ASP A 155 -13.64 -25.84 -7.70
CA ASP A 155 -12.24 -25.51 -7.45
C ASP A 155 -12.15 -24.02 -7.12
N THR A 156 -11.46 -23.69 -6.03
CA THR A 156 -11.33 -22.31 -5.56
C THR A 156 -9.91 -21.80 -5.78
N LEU A 157 -9.81 -20.63 -6.41
CA LEU A 157 -8.56 -19.92 -6.62
C LEU A 157 -8.55 -18.66 -5.74
N THR A 158 -7.61 -18.60 -4.80
CA THR A 158 -7.48 -17.49 -3.85
C THR A 158 -6.70 -16.33 -4.48
N SER A 159 -7.29 -15.13 -4.49
CA SER A 159 -6.60 -13.90 -4.87
C SER A 159 -5.86 -13.24 -3.69
N LEU A 160 -5.00 -12.27 -3.98
CA LEU A 160 -4.31 -11.45 -2.96
C LEU A 160 -5.30 -10.70 -2.04
N ALA A 161 -6.47 -10.34 -2.57
CA ALA A 161 -7.54 -9.68 -1.84
C ALA A 161 -8.39 -10.66 -1.00
N GLY A 162 -8.16 -11.97 -1.10
CA GLY A 162 -9.01 -12.99 -0.47
C GLY A 162 -10.37 -13.18 -1.15
N CYS A 163 -10.53 -12.60 -2.34
CA CYS A 163 -11.71 -12.78 -3.18
C CYS A 163 -11.53 -14.08 -3.92
N ASP A 164 -12.05 -15.16 -3.33
CA ASP A 164 -11.95 -16.48 -3.91
C ASP A 164 -12.77 -16.53 -5.20
N SER A 165 -12.10 -16.91 -6.29
CA SER A 165 -12.77 -17.26 -7.54
C SER A 165 -13.20 -18.71 -7.46
N VAL A 166 -14.40 -19.04 -7.96
CA VAL A 166 -14.95 -20.40 -7.95
C VAL A 166 -15.14 -20.87 -9.38
N VAL A 167 -14.45 -21.95 -9.75
CA VAL A 167 -14.68 -22.66 -11.01
C VAL A 167 -15.52 -23.90 -10.72
N THR A 168 -16.67 -24.03 -11.36
CA THR A 168 -17.53 -25.21 -11.26
C THR A 168 -17.34 -26.07 -12.52
N TYR A 169 -16.85 -27.29 -12.34
CA TYR A 169 -16.69 -28.29 -13.39
C TYR A 169 -17.88 -29.25 -13.40
N ASP A 170 -18.58 -29.35 -14.53
CA ASP A 170 -19.55 -30.42 -14.81
C ASP A 170 -18.85 -31.58 -15.51
N ILE A 171 -18.64 -32.68 -14.79
CA ILE A 171 -18.00 -33.89 -15.32
C ILE A 171 -19.04 -34.79 -15.97
N GLN A 172 -18.87 -35.04 -17.27
CA GLN A 172 -19.76 -35.90 -18.04
C GLN A 172 -19.05 -37.21 -18.40
N LEU A 173 -19.59 -38.33 -17.90
CA LEU A 173 -19.02 -39.64 -18.16
C LEU A 173 -19.37 -40.09 -19.59
N ILE A 174 -18.34 -40.31 -20.40
CA ILE A 174 -18.46 -40.91 -21.74
C ILE A 174 -18.42 -42.43 -21.57
N PRO A 175 -19.52 -43.15 -21.86
CA PRO A 175 -19.54 -44.61 -21.79
C PRO A 175 -18.68 -45.21 -22.90
N SER A 176 -18.07 -46.36 -22.61
CA SER A 176 -17.33 -47.13 -23.60
C SER A 176 -18.26 -47.57 -24.73
N ILE A 177 -17.84 -47.33 -25.98
CA ILE A 177 -18.56 -47.81 -27.17
C ILE A 177 -18.00 -49.17 -27.55
N TYR A 178 -18.87 -50.17 -27.65
CA TYR A 178 -18.52 -51.50 -28.13
C TYR A 178 -18.97 -51.65 -29.59
N THR A 179 -18.12 -52.23 -30.41
CA THR A 179 -18.49 -52.68 -31.77
C THR A 179 -18.44 -54.20 -31.79
N PHE A 180 -19.48 -54.82 -32.36
CA PHE A 180 -19.57 -56.27 -32.49
C PHE A 180 -19.30 -56.63 -33.94
N ASP A 181 -18.28 -57.45 -34.17
CA ASP A 181 -18.06 -58.14 -35.43
C ASP A 181 -18.29 -59.64 -35.23
N THR A 182 -18.93 -60.28 -36.21
CA THR A 182 -19.32 -61.69 -36.11
C THR A 182 -18.57 -62.51 -37.15
N ILE A 183 -17.65 -63.35 -36.70
CA ILE A 183 -16.89 -64.26 -37.57
C ILE A 183 -17.54 -65.64 -37.52
N ALA A 184 -18.02 -66.13 -38.67
CA ALA A 184 -18.53 -67.49 -38.82
C ALA A 184 -17.38 -68.44 -39.21
N LEU A 185 -17.28 -69.56 -38.50
CA LEU A 185 -16.30 -70.62 -38.76
C LEU A 185 -17.01 -71.90 -39.19
N CYS A 186 -16.43 -72.66 -40.10
CA CYS A 186 -16.90 -74.01 -40.40
C CYS A 186 -16.43 -75.00 -39.33
N LEU A 187 -17.03 -76.20 -39.32
CA LEU A 187 -16.66 -77.27 -38.38
C LEU A 187 -15.17 -77.62 -38.53
N ASN A 188 -14.44 -77.58 -37.42
CA ASN A 188 -12.98 -77.79 -37.31
C ASN A 188 -12.07 -76.64 -37.78
N ASP A 189 -12.62 -75.49 -38.17
CA ASP A 189 -11.82 -74.29 -38.42
C ASP A 189 -11.44 -73.57 -37.12
N SER A 190 -10.42 -72.71 -37.20
CA SER A 190 -10.02 -71.83 -36.09
C SER A 190 -9.62 -70.44 -36.58
N VAL A 191 -9.78 -69.44 -35.71
CA VAL A 191 -9.39 -68.05 -35.96
C VAL A 191 -8.42 -67.57 -34.89
N PHE A 192 -7.42 -66.76 -35.26
CA PHE A 192 -6.47 -66.21 -34.30
C PHE A 192 -7.02 -64.92 -33.69
N LEU A 193 -7.42 -64.97 -32.41
CA LEU A 193 -7.97 -63.84 -31.65
C LEU A 193 -7.30 -63.75 -30.27
N GLN A 194 -6.97 -62.54 -29.82
CA GLN A 194 -6.31 -62.27 -28.53
C GLN A 194 -5.03 -63.12 -28.30
N GLY A 195 -4.22 -63.32 -29.34
CA GLY A 195 -2.96 -64.04 -29.21
C GLY A 195 -3.06 -65.58 -29.20
N ALA A 196 -4.23 -66.17 -29.47
CA ALA A 196 -4.40 -67.62 -29.56
C ALA A 196 -5.42 -68.04 -30.65
N TYR A 197 -5.31 -69.26 -31.16
CA TYR A 197 -6.32 -69.85 -32.04
C TYR A 197 -7.57 -70.27 -31.25
N ARG A 198 -8.75 -69.87 -31.73
CA ARG A 198 -10.06 -70.12 -31.12
C ARG A 198 -10.95 -70.91 -32.08
N ASN A 199 -11.65 -71.91 -31.55
CA ASN A 199 -12.56 -72.79 -32.29
C ASN A 199 -13.88 -73.06 -31.53
N THR A 200 -14.17 -72.27 -30.49
CA THR A 200 -15.38 -72.35 -29.68
C THR A 200 -16.17 -71.05 -29.81
N SER A 201 -17.50 -71.13 -29.78
CA SER A 201 -18.37 -69.94 -29.73
C SER A 201 -18.17 -69.18 -28.42
N GLY A 202 -18.02 -67.87 -28.49
CA GLY A 202 -17.91 -66.99 -27.34
C GLY A 202 -17.58 -65.56 -27.76
N ASP A 203 -17.69 -64.63 -26.81
CA ASP A 203 -17.32 -63.24 -27.02
C ASP A 203 -15.83 -63.06 -26.77
N TYR A 204 -15.10 -62.53 -27.75
CA TYR A 204 -13.67 -62.27 -27.66
C TYR A 204 -13.42 -60.75 -27.76
N VAL A 205 -13.33 -60.09 -26.60
CA VAL A 205 -13.06 -58.63 -26.49
C VAL A 205 -11.56 -58.32 -26.65
N THR A 206 -11.20 -57.47 -27.61
CA THR A 206 -9.86 -56.86 -27.69
C THR A 206 -9.97 -55.39 -27.32
N HIS A 207 -9.10 -54.92 -26.42
CA HIS A 207 -8.96 -53.51 -26.07
C HIS A 207 -7.91 -52.86 -26.96
#